data_AF-A0A523XC16-F1
#
_entry.id   AF-A0A523XC16-F1
#
_cell.length_a   1.000
_cell.length_b   1.000
_cell.length_c   1.000
_cell.angle_alpha   90.00
_cell.angle_beta   90.00
_cell.angle_gamma   90.00
#
_symmetry.space_group_name_H-M   'P 1'
#
loop_
_entity.id
_entity.type
_entity.pdbx_description
1 polymer ?
#
loop_
_entity_poly.entity_id
_entity_poly.type
_entity_poly.pdbx_seq_one_letter_code
_entity_poly.pdbx_strand_id
1 'polypeptide(L)'
;FPHQQTTSIWQKMAIPILFYFMLLCWMPLWWLQRSRRALPSVAIGQFMFFSAREYRSIGGHEAVKSRIVEDVWLGREMARHHYRQLTLDLSPLVSCQMYREFGTMWDGITRWFYVVASLSTFALIGLMGVVLLLFLAPFLWLAHGLLLAQPAFGWQVLVMLQVAILYLARFLAGRRFSQPKSSVILHPIGMSFLLLIGLYVSYQHLRGAGIRWKGRVYGPESQIS
;
A
#
# COMPACT_ATOMS: atom_id res chain seq x y z
N PHE A 1 0.65 -12.91 -3.94
CA PHE A 1 0.09 -11.78 -4.71
C PHE A 1 -0.35 -12.26 -6.08
N PRO A 2 -1.65 -12.18 -6.40
CA PRO A 2 -2.09 -12.32 -7.78
C PRO A 2 -1.64 -11.11 -8.63
N HIS A 3 -1.60 -11.27 -9.94
CA HIS A 3 -1.32 -10.18 -10.87
C HIS A 3 -2.49 -9.18 -10.85
N GLN A 4 -2.21 -7.92 -10.53
CA GLN A 4 -3.23 -6.88 -10.51
C GLN A 4 -3.46 -6.28 -11.89
N GLN A 5 -4.64 -6.53 -12.45
CA GLN A 5 -5.06 -5.94 -13.70
C GLN A 5 -5.47 -4.48 -13.48
N THR A 6 -4.85 -3.58 -14.26
CA THR A 6 -5.11 -2.14 -14.21
C THR A 6 -5.53 -1.66 -15.60
N THR A 7 -6.79 -1.26 -15.75
CA THR A 7 -7.36 -0.84 -17.04
C THR A 7 -7.33 0.68 -17.19
N SER A 8 -7.76 1.41 -16.15
CA SER A 8 -7.85 2.87 -16.15
C SER A 8 -6.54 3.57 -15.74
N ILE A 9 -6.40 4.84 -16.11
CA ILE A 9 -5.20 5.63 -15.80
C ILE A 9 -4.95 5.75 -14.29
N TRP A 10 -6.03 5.94 -13.51
CA TRP A 10 -5.97 6.05 -12.06
C TRP A 10 -5.51 4.74 -11.39
N GLN A 11 -5.98 3.59 -11.90
CA GLN A 11 -5.53 2.28 -11.44
C GLN A 11 -4.05 2.07 -11.77
N LYS A 12 -3.63 2.38 -12.99
CA LYS A 12 -2.23 2.27 -13.43
C LYS A 12 -1.30 3.17 -12.62
N MET A 13 -1.81 4.28 -12.08
CA MET A 13 -1.06 5.20 -11.23
C MET A 13 -0.97 4.72 -9.78
N ALA A 14 -2.10 4.45 -9.12
CA ALA A 14 -2.15 4.22 -7.67
C ALA A 14 -1.81 2.79 -7.24
N ILE A 15 -2.37 1.78 -7.93
CA ILE A 15 -2.27 0.37 -7.50
C ILE A 15 -0.82 -0.14 -7.51
N PRO A 16 -0.02 0.09 -8.59
CA PRO A 16 1.37 -0.36 -8.61
C PRO A 16 2.25 0.23 -7.52
N ILE A 17 2.00 1.51 -7.16
CA ILE A 17 2.77 2.21 -6.13
C ILE A 17 2.42 1.64 -4.76
N LEU A 18 1.13 1.55 -4.42
CA LEU A 18 0.69 1.09 -3.11
C LEU A 18 1.05 -0.38 -2.85
N PHE A 19 0.70 -1.27 -3.78
CA PHE A 19 0.74 -2.71 -3.51
C PHE A 19 2.09 -3.36 -3.78
N TYR A 20 2.94 -2.76 -4.61
CA TYR A 20 4.21 -3.38 -4.98
C TYR A 20 5.40 -2.51 -4.57
N PHE A 21 5.36 -1.21 -4.86
CA PHE A 21 6.51 -0.37 -4.57
C PHE A 21 6.62 -0.05 -3.07
N MET A 22 5.57 0.47 -2.44
CA MET A 22 5.59 0.74 -1.00
C MET A 22 5.75 -0.54 -0.19
N LEU A 23 5.06 -1.62 -0.59
CA LEU A 23 5.21 -2.91 0.07
C LEU A 23 6.66 -3.38 0.03
N LEU A 24 7.33 -3.33 -1.12
CA LEU A 24 8.73 -3.74 -1.23
C LEU A 24 9.69 -2.84 -0.45
N CYS A 25 9.44 -1.53 -0.45
CA CYS A 25 10.25 -0.58 0.32
C CYS A 25 10.16 -0.84 1.82
N TRP A 26 8.97 -1.20 2.33
CA TRP A 26 8.75 -1.43 3.75
C TRP A 26 9.04 -2.87 4.19
N MET A 27 8.77 -3.84 3.32
CA MET A 27 8.92 -5.27 3.58
C MET A 27 9.40 -5.98 2.30
N PRO A 28 10.71 -6.17 2.14
CA PRO A 28 11.25 -6.89 1.00
C PRO A 28 10.71 -8.32 0.94
N LEU A 29 10.29 -8.78 -0.25
CA LEU A 29 9.67 -10.11 -0.41
C LEU A 29 10.54 -11.26 0.09
N TRP A 30 11.86 -11.18 -0.10
CA TRP A 30 12.80 -12.18 0.39
C TRP A 30 12.79 -12.30 1.92
N TRP A 31 12.55 -11.20 2.63
CA TRP A 31 12.45 -11.17 4.09
C TRP A 31 11.11 -11.77 4.55
N LEU A 32 10.01 -11.41 3.88
CA LEU A 32 8.69 -12.00 4.11
C LEU A 32 8.68 -13.52 3.88
N GLN A 33 9.33 -13.99 2.81
CA GLN A 33 9.39 -15.41 2.46
C GLN A 33 10.32 -16.23 3.36
N ARG A 34 11.38 -15.61 3.89
CA ARG A 34 12.37 -16.29 4.74
C ARG A 34 12.01 -16.24 6.22
N SER A 35 11.12 -15.34 6.64
CA SER A 35 10.67 -15.27 8.02
C SER A 35 9.88 -16.54 8.39
N ARG A 36 10.40 -17.28 9.37
CA ARG A 36 9.69 -18.40 10.02
C ARG A 36 8.71 -17.93 11.09
N ARG A 37 8.79 -16.67 11.51
CA ARG A 37 7.84 -16.05 12.45
C ARG A 37 6.68 -15.48 11.65
N ALA A 38 5.49 -15.63 12.19
CA ALA A 38 4.30 -14.97 11.67
C ALA A 38 4.49 -13.46 11.79
N LEU A 39 5.08 -12.85 10.75
CA LEU A 39 5.16 -11.42 10.63
C LEU A 39 3.72 -10.91 10.58
N PRO A 40 3.41 -9.82 11.29
CA PRO A 40 2.10 -9.23 11.19
C PRO A 40 1.88 -8.84 9.73
N SER A 41 0.92 -9.49 9.09
CA SER A 41 0.06 -8.85 8.11
C SER A 41 0.73 -8.42 6.81
N VAL A 42 1.13 -9.39 5.99
CA VAL A 42 1.04 -9.21 4.52
C VAL A 42 0.06 -10.24 3.96
N ALA A 43 -1.09 -10.34 4.61
CA ALA A 43 -2.26 -10.94 4.03
C ALA A 43 -2.92 -9.86 3.18
N ILE A 44 -2.81 -9.99 1.86
CA ILE A 44 -3.57 -9.18 0.92
C ILE A 44 -4.72 -10.07 0.49
N GLY A 45 -5.93 -9.76 0.98
CA GLY A 45 -7.15 -10.58 0.84
C GLY A 45 -7.63 -10.82 -0.60
N GLN A 46 -6.85 -10.43 -1.61
CA GLN A 46 -7.10 -10.74 -3.02
C GLN A 46 -7.04 -12.23 -3.30
N PHE A 47 -6.17 -12.98 -2.60
CA PHE A 47 -6.10 -14.43 -2.72
C PHE A 47 -5.46 -15.04 -1.47
N MET A 48 -6.21 -15.90 -0.77
CA MET A 48 -5.74 -16.61 0.42
C MET A 48 -6.13 -18.08 0.33
N PHE A 49 -5.21 -18.97 0.71
CA PHE A 49 -5.45 -20.41 0.74
C PHE A 49 -5.22 -20.91 2.17
N PHE A 50 -6.15 -21.73 2.65
CA PHE A 50 -6.13 -22.25 4.01
C PHE A 50 -6.41 -23.75 3.99
N SER A 51 -5.81 -24.48 4.94
CA SER A 51 -6.32 -25.80 5.29
C SER A 51 -7.75 -25.66 5.82
N ALA A 52 -8.68 -26.45 5.29
CA ALA A 52 -10.07 -26.41 5.74
C ALA A 52 -10.21 -26.69 7.24
N ARG A 53 -9.33 -27.53 7.81
CA ARG A 53 -9.31 -27.83 9.24
C ARG A 53 -8.84 -26.63 10.07
N GLU A 54 -7.72 -26.02 9.70
CA GLU A 54 -7.14 -24.87 10.41
C GLU A 54 -8.02 -23.63 10.31
N TYR A 55 -8.61 -23.40 9.13
CA TYR A 55 -9.54 -22.29 8.92
C TYR A 55 -10.78 -22.41 9.80
N ARG A 56 -11.34 -23.62 9.95
CA ARG A 56 -12.50 -23.85 10.82
C ARG A 56 -12.14 -23.78 12.30
N SER A 57 -10.95 -24.23 12.70
CA SER A 57 -10.55 -24.20 14.12
C SER A 57 -10.37 -22.79 14.68
N ILE A 58 -10.08 -21.81 13.82
CA ILE A 58 -10.02 -20.38 14.20
C ILE A 58 -11.37 -19.65 14.03
N GLY A 59 -12.45 -20.36 13.69
CA GLY A 59 -13.77 -19.76 13.42
C GLY A 59 -13.92 -19.10 12.04
N GLY A 60 -12.89 -19.18 11.19
CA GLY A 60 -12.88 -18.63 9.84
C GLY A 60 -13.15 -17.12 9.79
N HIS A 61 -13.83 -16.66 8.74
CA HIS A 61 -14.15 -15.24 8.57
C HIS A 61 -15.18 -14.71 9.60
N GLU A 62 -15.95 -15.57 10.29
CA GLU A 62 -16.87 -15.10 11.33
C GLU A 62 -16.09 -14.48 12.50
N ALA A 63 -14.91 -15.02 12.84
CA ALA A 63 -14.04 -14.50 13.89
C ALA A 63 -13.52 -13.07 13.62
N VAL A 64 -13.51 -12.63 12.36
CA VAL A 64 -12.97 -11.32 11.94
C VAL A 64 -14.00 -10.42 11.25
N LYS A 65 -15.27 -10.82 11.19
CA LYS A 65 -16.36 -10.09 10.49
C LYS A 65 -16.56 -8.64 10.93
N SER A 66 -16.32 -8.35 12.20
CA SER A 66 -16.40 -6.99 12.76
C SER A 66 -15.18 -6.13 12.43
N ARG A 67 -14.11 -6.74 11.91
CA ARG A 67 -12.82 -6.07 11.69
C ARG A 67 -12.82 -5.31 10.39
N ILE A 68 -12.26 -4.11 10.45
CA ILE A 68 -12.06 -3.31 9.26
C ILE A 68 -11.01 -3.90 8.32
N VAL A 69 -10.06 -4.76 8.71
CA VAL A 69 -9.12 -5.40 7.76
C VAL A 69 -9.11 -6.91 7.98
N GLU A 70 -10.23 -7.54 7.59
CA GLU A 70 -10.53 -8.96 7.83
C GLU A 70 -9.38 -9.89 7.46
N ASP A 71 -8.71 -9.66 6.32
CA ASP A 71 -7.56 -10.43 5.82
C ASP A 71 -6.35 -10.38 6.75
N VAL A 72 -6.02 -9.19 7.24
CA VAL A 72 -4.92 -8.95 8.18
C VAL A 72 -5.19 -9.61 9.53
N TRP A 73 -6.41 -9.45 10.04
CA TRP A 73 -6.81 -10.05 11.31
C TRP A 73 -6.90 -11.57 11.21
N LEU A 74 -7.34 -12.11 10.08
CA LEU A 74 -7.37 -13.55 9.86
C LEU A 74 -5.95 -14.13 9.86
N GLY A 75 -4.99 -13.47 9.21
CA GLY A 75 -3.57 -13.82 9.31
C GLY A 75 -3.05 -13.74 10.75
N ARG A 76 -3.48 -12.74 11.53
CA ARG A 76 -3.12 -12.62 12.94
C ARG A 76 -3.69 -13.75 13.80
N GLU A 77 -4.93 -14.18 13.57
CA GLU A 77 -5.51 -15.33 14.28
C GLU A 77 -4.78 -16.63 13.92
N MET A 78 -4.49 -16.86 12.65
CA MET A 78 -3.66 -18.01 12.24
C MET A 78 -2.30 -18.01 12.95
N ALA A 79 -1.68 -16.83 13.15
CA ALA A 79 -0.43 -16.68 13.88
C ALA A 79 -0.57 -17.01 15.37
N ARG A 80 -1.66 -16.55 16.01
CA ARG A 80 -1.97 -16.81 17.42
C ARG A 80 -2.13 -18.31 17.71
N HIS A 81 -2.68 -19.05 16.75
CA HIS A 81 -2.78 -20.51 16.81
C HIS A 81 -1.52 -21.26 16.36
N HIS A 82 -0.40 -20.56 16.17
CA HIS A 82 0.90 -21.11 15.74
C HIS A 82 0.87 -21.79 14.36
N TYR A 83 -0.11 -21.48 13.50
CA TYR A 83 -0.14 -21.99 12.13
C TYR A 83 0.88 -21.26 11.25
N ARG A 84 1.49 -22.03 10.34
CA ARG A 84 2.50 -21.51 9.41
C ARG A 84 1.82 -20.69 8.32
N GLN A 85 2.33 -19.49 8.07
CA GLN A 85 1.88 -18.60 7.00
C GLN A 85 2.97 -18.43 5.95
N LEU A 86 2.58 -18.35 4.69
CA LEU A 86 3.49 -18.16 3.58
C LEU A 86 2.91 -17.17 2.57
N THR A 87 3.69 -16.15 2.23
CA THR A 87 3.34 -15.19 1.18
C THR A 87 4.05 -15.60 -0.11
N LEU A 88 3.26 -16.08 -1.08
CA LEU A 88 3.75 -16.49 -2.39
C LEU A 88 3.43 -15.46 -3.46
N ASP A 89 4.32 -15.31 -4.43
CA ASP A 89 4.03 -14.59 -5.67
C ASP A 89 3.25 -15.52 -6.61
N LEU A 90 1.97 -15.21 -6.82
CA LEU A 90 1.04 -15.97 -7.67
C LEU A 90 0.73 -15.19 -8.95
N SER A 91 1.46 -14.10 -9.24
CA SER A 91 1.24 -13.28 -10.42
C SER A 91 1.32 -14.04 -11.74
N PRO A 92 2.10 -15.14 -11.89
CA PRO A 92 2.07 -15.95 -13.10
C PRO A 92 0.81 -16.83 -13.26
N LEU A 93 0.07 -17.08 -12.18
CA LEU A 93 -1.00 -18.10 -12.14
C LEU A 93 -2.40 -17.51 -11.95
N VAL A 94 -2.51 -16.41 -11.21
CA VAL A 94 -3.79 -15.81 -10.82
C VAL A 94 -3.75 -14.32 -11.12
N SER A 95 -4.76 -13.82 -11.82
CA SER A 95 -4.98 -12.39 -12.03
C SER A 95 -6.24 -11.92 -11.30
N CYS A 96 -6.20 -10.70 -10.78
CA CYS A 96 -7.34 -10.08 -10.10
C CYS A 96 -7.44 -8.62 -10.53
N GLN A 97 -8.67 -8.16 -10.73
CA GLN A 97 -8.98 -6.74 -10.85
C GLN A 97 -9.62 -6.27 -9.54
N MET A 98 -8.81 -5.72 -8.63
CA MET A 98 -9.27 -5.38 -7.28
C MET A 98 -10.32 -4.27 -7.27
N TYR A 99 -10.16 -3.27 -8.15
CA TYR A 99 -11.07 -2.13 -8.27
C TYR A 99 -11.45 -1.92 -9.72
N ARG A 100 -12.76 -1.75 -9.97
CA ARG A 100 -13.28 -1.44 -11.31
C ARG A 100 -13.44 0.05 -11.52
N GLU A 101 -13.85 0.77 -10.47
CA GLU A 101 -14.18 2.19 -10.52
C GLU A 101 -13.28 3.02 -9.59
N PHE A 102 -13.10 4.30 -9.92
CA PHE A 102 -12.29 5.21 -9.13
C PHE A 102 -12.79 5.35 -7.68
N GLY A 103 -14.11 5.50 -7.48
CA GLY A 103 -14.70 5.62 -6.13
C GLY A 103 -14.37 4.41 -5.26
N THR A 104 -14.57 3.20 -5.78
CA THR A 104 -14.23 1.96 -5.05
C THR A 104 -12.73 1.86 -4.70
N MET A 105 -11.86 2.34 -5.59
CA MET A 105 -10.42 2.39 -5.37
C MET A 105 -10.05 3.42 -4.29
N TRP A 106 -10.63 4.61 -4.38
CA TRP A 106 -10.46 5.68 -3.39
C TRP A 106 -10.86 5.21 -1.99
N ASP A 107 -12.06 4.65 -1.84
CA ASP A 107 -12.57 4.16 -0.56
C ASP A 107 -11.69 3.04 0.00
N GLY A 108 -11.18 2.18 -0.89
CA GLY A 108 -10.35 1.04 -0.50
C GLY A 108 -8.95 1.43 -0.02
N ILE A 109 -8.33 2.42 -0.68
CA ILE A 109 -7.03 2.97 -0.26
C ILE A 109 -7.22 3.82 1.01
N THR A 110 -8.27 4.64 1.07
CA THR A 110 -8.65 5.41 2.26
C THR A 110 -8.82 4.50 3.47
N ARG A 111 -9.46 3.34 3.30
CA ARG A 111 -9.60 2.32 4.35
C ARG A 111 -8.26 1.84 4.88
N TRP A 112 -7.31 1.53 4.02
CA TRP A 112 -5.97 1.14 4.43
C TRP A 112 -5.25 2.24 5.23
N PHE A 113 -5.30 3.47 4.74
CA PHE A 113 -4.68 4.61 5.43
C PHE A 113 -5.35 4.91 6.76
N TYR A 114 -6.67 4.79 6.86
CA TYR A 114 -7.41 5.02 8.10
C TYR A 114 -7.06 4.00 9.18
N VAL A 115 -6.79 2.76 8.79
CA VAL A 115 -6.31 1.71 9.70
C VAL A 115 -4.92 2.07 10.23
N VAL A 116 -4.02 2.51 9.36
CA VAL A 116 -2.69 3.01 9.79
C VAL A 116 -2.84 4.19 10.75
N ALA A 117 -3.72 5.15 10.44
CA ALA A 117 -4.01 6.30 11.29
C ALA A 117 -4.48 5.88 12.69
N SER A 118 -5.41 4.92 12.74
CA SER A 118 -5.97 4.43 14.00
C SER A 118 -5.00 3.64 14.87
N LEU A 119 -4.02 2.98 14.25
CA LEU A 119 -2.97 2.29 14.99
C LEU A 119 -1.97 3.30 15.56
N SER A 120 -1.61 4.32 14.78
CA SER A 120 -0.77 5.42 15.24
C SER A 120 -0.84 6.60 14.27
N THR A 121 -1.38 7.72 14.75
CA THR A 121 -1.37 8.99 14.01
C THR A 121 0.06 9.43 13.70
N PHE A 122 1.00 9.21 14.62
CA PHE A 122 2.42 9.49 14.39
C PHE A 122 3.02 8.61 13.28
N ALA A 123 2.63 7.33 13.19
CA ALA A 123 3.07 6.46 12.10
C ALA A 123 2.53 6.93 10.74
N LEU A 124 1.27 7.38 10.68
CA LEU A 124 0.71 7.96 9.45
C LEU A 124 1.46 9.24 9.04
N ILE A 125 1.69 10.16 9.97
CA ILE A 125 2.44 11.40 9.70
C ILE A 125 3.87 11.07 9.24
N GLY A 126 4.53 10.10 9.89
CA GLY A 126 5.85 9.62 9.49
C GLY A 126 5.85 9.04 8.07
N LEU A 127 4.86 8.21 7.74
CA LEU A 127 4.68 7.67 6.39
C LEU A 127 4.51 8.78 5.35
N MET A 128 3.68 9.79 5.65
CA MET A 128 3.47 10.95 4.78
C MET A 128 4.74 11.78 4.62
N GLY A 129 5.52 11.98 5.69
CA GLY A 129 6.81 12.64 5.66
C GLY A 129 7.81 11.91 4.79
N VAL A 130 7.88 10.58 4.89
CA VAL A 130 8.72 9.73 4.03
C VAL A 130 8.29 9.84 2.56
N VAL A 131 6.98 9.76 2.27
CA VAL A 131 6.43 9.96 0.91
C VAL A 131 6.82 11.32 0.35
N LEU A 132 6.63 12.39 1.13
CA LEU A 132 6.94 13.74 0.70
C LEU A 132 8.44 13.92 0.48
N LEU A 133 9.28 13.60 1.46
CA LEU A 133 10.71 13.93 1.44
C LEU A 133 11.53 13.02 0.53
N LEU A 134 11.25 11.72 0.52
CA LEU A 134 12.08 10.77 -0.24
C LEU A 134 11.57 10.50 -1.65
N PHE A 135 10.26 10.62 -1.88
CA PHE A 135 9.63 10.20 -3.13
C PHE A 135 9.01 11.34 -3.94
N LEU A 136 8.68 12.49 -3.35
CA LEU A 136 8.07 13.62 -4.07
C LEU A 136 8.99 14.85 -4.15
N ALA A 137 9.66 15.22 -3.06
CA ALA A 137 10.52 16.39 -2.98
C ALA A 137 11.63 16.39 -4.07
N PRO A 138 12.33 15.29 -4.37
CA PRO A 138 13.36 15.31 -5.42
C PRO A 138 12.81 15.77 -6.78
N PHE A 139 11.56 15.42 -7.10
CA PHE A 139 10.89 15.86 -8.32
C PHE A 139 10.50 17.34 -8.28
N LEU A 140 10.01 17.83 -7.14
CA LEU A 140 9.66 19.24 -6.97
C LEU A 140 10.89 20.14 -7.08
N TRP A 141 11.99 19.74 -6.45
CA TRP A 141 13.26 20.47 -6.52
C TRP A 141 13.86 20.44 -7.92
N LEU A 142 13.80 19.30 -8.62
CA LEU A 142 14.22 19.22 -10.02
C LEU A 142 13.39 20.13 -10.92
N ALA A 143 12.05 20.13 -10.76
CA ALA A 143 11.16 21.00 -11.52
C ALA A 143 11.43 22.49 -11.23
N HIS A 144 11.64 22.86 -9.96
CA HIS A 144 11.98 24.22 -9.56
C HIS A 144 13.29 24.70 -10.20
N GLY A 145 14.32 23.86 -10.19
CA GLY A 145 15.61 24.17 -10.83
C GLY A 145 15.52 24.35 -12.34
N LEU A 146 14.73 23.52 -13.04
CA LEU A 146 14.52 23.67 -14.49
C LEU A 146 13.69 24.91 -14.84
N LEU A 147 12.61 25.20 -14.09
CA LEU A 147 11.66 26.25 -14.44
C LEU A 147 12.17 27.66 -14.14
N LEU A 148 12.97 27.83 -13.08
CA LEU A 148 13.43 29.15 -12.64
C LEU A 148 14.82 29.52 -13.17
N ALA A 149 15.43 28.68 -14.02
CA ALA A 149 16.76 28.86 -14.61
C ALA A 149 17.84 29.28 -13.59
N GLN A 150 17.69 28.85 -12.34
CA GLN A 150 18.60 29.21 -11.26
C GLN A 150 19.92 28.43 -11.44
N PRO A 151 21.06 29.04 -11.11
CA PRO A 151 22.35 28.36 -11.17
C PRO A 151 22.29 27.08 -10.33
N ALA A 152 22.98 26.04 -10.81
CA ALA A 152 22.97 24.75 -10.18
C ALA A 152 23.38 24.85 -8.71
N PHE A 153 22.43 24.61 -7.80
CA PHE A 153 22.77 24.41 -6.40
C PHE A 153 23.75 23.23 -6.30
N GLY A 154 24.72 23.29 -5.38
CA GLY A 154 25.76 22.25 -5.25
C GLY A 154 25.23 20.82 -5.05
N TRP A 155 23.97 20.64 -4.66
CA TRP A 155 23.30 19.35 -4.48
C TRP A 155 22.46 18.90 -5.69
N GLN A 156 22.39 19.64 -6.80
CA GLN A 156 21.52 19.30 -7.95
C GLN A 156 21.88 17.93 -8.56
N VAL A 157 23.17 17.60 -8.64
CA VAL A 157 23.65 16.29 -9.11
C VAL A 157 23.11 15.16 -8.21
N LEU A 158 23.07 15.38 -6.89
CA LEU A 158 22.52 14.40 -5.94
C LEU A 158 21.01 14.21 -6.14
N VAL A 159 20.26 15.29 -6.38
CA VAL A 159 18.82 15.21 -6.67
C VAL A 159 18.55 14.49 -7.99
N MET A 160 19.31 14.78 -9.04
CA MET A 160 19.21 14.05 -10.31
C MET A 160 19.51 12.55 -10.12
N LEU A 161 20.56 12.23 -9.37
CA LEU A 161 20.93 10.85 -9.07
C LEU A 161 19.83 10.14 -8.27
N GLN A 162 19.24 10.80 -7.27
CA GLN A 162 18.11 10.25 -6.51
C GLN A 162 16.90 9.96 -7.41
N VAL A 163 16.53 10.90 -8.28
CA VAL A 163 15.43 10.71 -9.26
C VAL A 163 15.73 9.55 -10.21
N ALA A 164 16.98 9.43 -10.69
CA ALA A 164 17.40 8.32 -11.54
C ALA A 164 17.31 6.97 -10.82
N ILE A 165 17.78 6.89 -9.56
CA ILE A 165 17.67 5.68 -8.73
C ILE A 165 16.19 5.31 -8.50
N LEU A 166 15.32 6.28 -8.22
CA LEU A 166 13.89 6.04 -8.05
C LEU A 166 13.25 5.47 -9.30
N TYR A 167 13.53 6.05 -10.47
CA TYR A 167 13.02 5.53 -11.74
C TYR A 167 13.58 4.15 -12.08
N LEU A 168 14.86 3.90 -11.79
CA LEU A 168 15.46 2.57 -11.96
C LEU A 168 14.77 1.54 -11.06
N ALA A 169 14.59 1.84 -9.78
CA ALA A 169 13.88 0.98 -8.84
C ALA A 169 12.44 0.72 -9.29
N ARG A 170 11.73 1.75 -9.75
CA ARG A 170 10.38 1.64 -10.32
C ARG A 170 10.35 0.77 -11.57
N PHE A 171 11.32 0.92 -12.46
CA PHE A 171 11.44 0.12 -13.67
C PHE A 171 11.69 -1.35 -13.35
N LEU A 172 12.62 -1.65 -12.44
CA LEU A 172 12.92 -3.02 -12.01
C LEU A 172 11.70 -3.68 -11.34
N ALA A 173 11.03 -2.97 -10.43
CA ALA A 173 9.78 -3.45 -9.82
C ALA A 173 8.69 -3.65 -10.89
N GLY A 174 8.59 -2.73 -11.85
CA GLY A 174 7.65 -2.81 -12.95
C GLY A 174 7.86 -4.04 -13.82
N ARG A 175 9.12 -4.40 -14.14
CA ARG A 175 9.43 -5.64 -14.87
C ARG A 175 9.13 -6.88 -14.04
N ARG A 176 9.46 -6.87 -12.74
CA ARG A 176 9.26 -8.03 -11.86
C ARG A 176 7.79 -8.42 -11.66
N PHE A 177 6.88 -7.45 -11.67
CA PHE A 177 5.44 -7.68 -11.47
C PHE A 177 4.58 -7.38 -12.70
N SER A 178 5.20 -7.26 -13.88
CA SER A 178 4.50 -6.98 -15.15
C SER A 178 3.59 -5.73 -15.09
N GLN A 179 4.09 -4.66 -14.47
CA GLN A 179 3.35 -3.40 -14.33
C GLN A 179 3.36 -2.60 -15.64
N PRO A 180 2.31 -1.80 -15.90
CA PRO A 180 2.27 -0.94 -17.08
C PRO A 180 3.37 0.13 -17.00
N LYS A 181 4.09 0.35 -18.12
CA LYS A 181 5.16 1.36 -18.23
C LYS A 181 4.69 2.78 -17.86
N SER A 182 3.43 3.10 -18.14
CA SER A 182 2.81 4.38 -17.75
C SER A 182 2.87 4.61 -16.24
N SER A 183 2.80 3.55 -15.43
CA SER A 183 2.91 3.64 -13.97
C SER A 183 4.28 4.11 -13.48
N VAL A 184 5.34 3.85 -14.25
CA VAL A 184 6.68 4.32 -13.92
C VAL A 184 6.73 5.82 -14.11
N ILE A 185 6.27 6.32 -15.27
CA ILE A 185 6.26 7.75 -15.61
C ILE A 185 5.34 8.54 -14.67
N LEU A 186 4.18 7.98 -14.30
CA LEU A 186 3.20 8.62 -13.42
C LEU A 186 3.55 8.55 -11.93
N HIS A 187 4.77 8.11 -11.59
CA HIS A 187 5.21 7.99 -10.20
C HIS A 187 4.98 9.24 -9.34
N PRO A 188 5.42 10.46 -9.73
CA PRO A 188 5.21 11.65 -8.90
C PRO A 188 3.72 11.96 -8.70
N ILE A 189 2.88 11.77 -9.73
CA ILE A 189 1.43 12.00 -9.62
C ILE A 189 0.80 10.98 -8.66
N GLY A 190 1.22 9.72 -8.74
CA GLY A 190 0.73 8.68 -7.84
C GLY A 190 1.18 8.85 -6.40
N MET A 191 2.40 9.34 -6.16
CA MET A 191 2.86 9.71 -4.80
C MET A 191 2.08 10.89 -4.24
N SER A 192 1.82 11.93 -5.04
CA SER A 192 0.94 13.05 -4.66
C SER A 192 -0.47 12.58 -4.32
N PHE A 193 -1.02 11.62 -5.08
CA PHE A 193 -2.32 11.03 -4.80
C PHE A 193 -2.36 10.30 -3.44
N LEU A 194 -1.32 9.53 -3.10
CA LEU A 194 -1.22 8.89 -1.79
C LEU A 194 -1.07 9.90 -0.65
N LEU A 195 -0.30 10.97 -0.87
CA LEU A 195 -0.17 12.05 0.11
C LEU A 195 -1.52 12.75 0.36
N LEU A 196 -2.29 12.99 -0.70
CA LEU A 196 -3.63 13.57 -0.62
C LEU A 196 -4.62 12.67 0.13
N ILE A 197 -4.57 11.34 -0.07
CA ILE A 197 -5.35 10.40 0.74
C ILE A 197 -4.91 10.45 2.21
N GLY A 198 -3.60 10.49 2.48
CA GLY A 198 -3.08 10.61 3.84
C GLY A 198 -3.60 11.87 4.56
N LEU A 199 -3.60 13.02 3.86
CA LEU A 199 -4.16 14.27 4.38
C LEU A 199 -5.66 14.16 4.64
N TYR A 200 -6.42 13.61 3.69
CA TYR A 200 -7.86 13.39 3.83
C TYR A 200 -8.18 12.50 5.03
N VAL A 201 -7.48 11.37 5.18
CA VAL A 201 -7.64 10.45 6.30
C VAL A 201 -7.26 11.10 7.61
N SER A 202 -6.17 11.87 7.65
CA SER A 202 -5.75 12.59 8.86
C SER A 202 -6.83 13.57 9.31
N TYR A 203 -7.41 14.32 8.38
CA TYR A 203 -8.53 15.21 8.64
C TYR A 203 -9.77 14.47 9.16
N GLN A 204 -10.18 13.38 8.50
CA GLN A 204 -11.32 12.57 8.93
C GLN A 204 -11.11 11.97 10.33
N HIS A 205 -9.90 11.47 10.60
CA HIS A 205 -9.53 10.88 11.88
C HIS A 205 -9.56 11.92 13.00
N LEU A 206 -9.01 13.12 12.78
CA LEU A 206 -9.06 14.22 13.74
C LEU A 206 -10.48 14.70 14.05
N ARG A 207 -11.41 14.58 13.09
CA ARG A 207 -12.83 14.90 13.29
C ARG A 207 -13.62 13.79 13.99
N GLY A 208 -13.02 12.65 14.30
CA GLY A 208 -13.73 11.47 14.77
C GLY A 208 -14.72 10.90 13.73
N ALA A 209 -14.62 11.35 12.47
CA ALA A 209 -15.45 10.85 11.40
C ALA A 209 -14.92 9.47 11.01
N GLY A 210 -15.72 8.43 11.29
CA GLY A 210 -15.48 7.10 10.76
C GLY A 210 -15.43 7.09 9.23
N ILE A 211 -14.98 5.97 8.65
CA ILE A 211 -14.94 5.81 7.19
C ILE A 211 -16.02 4.85 6.70
N ARG A 212 -16.58 5.16 5.53
CA ARG A 212 -17.53 4.28 4.85
C ARG A 212 -16.79 3.29 3.97
N TRP A 213 -17.14 2.03 4.07
CA TRP A 213 -16.60 0.98 3.21
C TRP A 213 -17.64 -0.11 2.94
N LYS A 214 -17.93 -0.36 1.66
CA LYS A 214 -18.92 -1.36 1.21
C LYS A 214 -20.25 -1.28 1.98
N GLY A 215 -20.76 -0.07 2.18
CA GLY A 215 -22.01 0.17 2.91
C GLY A 215 -21.93 0.13 4.44
N ARG A 216 -20.78 -0.23 5.03
CA ARG A 216 -20.54 -0.22 6.49
C ARG A 216 -19.82 1.06 6.90
N VAL A 217 -20.12 1.60 8.08
CA VAL A 217 -19.37 2.71 8.69
C VAL A 217 -18.46 2.12 9.76
N TYR A 218 -17.16 2.37 9.64
CA TYR A 218 -16.16 1.94 10.60
C TYR A 218 -15.69 3.14 11.42
N GLY A 219 -16.05 3.14 12.70
CA GLY A 219 -15.57 4.10 13.70
C GLY A 219 -14.41 3.55 14.55
N PRO A 220 -13.93 4.31 15.54
CA PRO A 220 -12.77 3.93 16.38
C PRO A 220 -12.89 2.54 17.03
N GLU A 221 -14.10 2.14 17.43
CA GLU A 221 -14.34 0.89 18.14
C GLU A 221 -14.19 -0.37 17.25
N SER A 222 -14.30 -0.21 15.93
CA SER A 222 -14.17 -1.32 14.97
C SER A 222 -12.71 -1.72 14.68
N GLN A 223 -11.74 -1.14 15.41
CA GLN A 223 -10.32 -1.15 15.06
C GLN A 223 -9.42 -1.84 16.09
N ILE A 224 -9.74 -1.78 17.39
CA ILE A 224 -8.81 -2.11 18.50
C ILE A 224 -9.20 -3.40 19.26
N SER A 225 -10.36 -3.95 18.94
CA SER A 225 -10.99 -5.19 19.44
C SER A 225 -10.20 -6.47 19.61
#